data_AF-A0ABD5BST3-F1
#
_entry.id   AF-A0ABD5BST3-F1
#
_cell.length_a   1.000
_cell.length_b   1.000
_cell.length_c   1.000
_cell.angle_alpha   90.00
_cell.angle_beta   90.00
_cell.angle_gamma   90.00
#
_symmetry.space_group_name_H-M   'P 1'
#
loop_
_entity.id
_entity.type
_entity.pdbx_description
1 polymer ?
#
loop_
_entity_poly.entity_id
_entity_poly.type
_entity_poly.pdbx_seq_one_letter_code
_entity_poly.pdbx_strand_id
1 'polypeptide(L)'
;VNNPTPYYVTLIDAASRKGAAGAQNFEPFMVPPKGSAPLSVNAATLGGHPVLTYINDYGGRPQLAFNCQADKCSVVPEKKSS
;
A
#
# COMPACT_ATOMS: atom_id res chain seq x y z
N VAL A 1 8.51 -2.35 0.94
CA VAL A 1 7.69 -1.19 1.36
C VAL A 1 8.49 -0.36 2.36
N ASN A 2 8.54 0.96 2.18
CA ASN A 2 9.26 1.87 3.06
C ASN A 2 8.26 2.75 3.81
N ASN A 3 8.35 2.78 5.14
CA ASN A 3 7.50 3.60 6.01
C ASN A 3 8.32 4.79 6.55
N PRO A 4 8.20 5.99 5.97
CA PRO A 4 8.92 7.17 6.46
C PRO A 4 8.27 7.80 7.70
N THR A 5 7.14 7.29 8.20
CA THR A 5 6.39 7.88 9.31
C THR A 5 6.93 7.43 10.68
N PRO A 6 6.63 8.14 11.78
CA PRO A 6 6.97 7.71 13.13
C PRO A 6 5.96 6.70 13.73
N TYR A 7 5.05 6.14 12.93
CA TYR A 7 4.00 5.23 13.39
C TYR A 7 4.15 3.85 12.76
N TYR A 8 3.62 2.82 13.43
CA TYR A 8 3.41 1.52 12.80
C TYR A 8 2.32 1.63 11.73
N VAL A 9 2.55 1.01 10.59
CA VAL A 9 1.56 0.94 9.50
C VAL A 9 1.28 -0.52 9.20
N THR A 10 0.03 -0.94 9.39
CA THR A 10 -0.41 -2.30 9.08
C THR A 10 -1.07 -2.31 7.71
N LEU A 11 -0.43 -2.97 6.75
CA LEU A 11 -0.99 -3.22 5.42
C LEU A 11 -1.81 -4.50 5.46
N ILE A 12 -3.03 -4.44 4.92
CA ILE A 12 -4.01 -5.53 4.99
C ILE A 12 -4.47 -6.03 3.63
N ASP A 13 -4.19 -5.30 2.55
CA ASP A 13 -4.49 -5.70 1.18
C ASP A 13 -3.61 -4.95 0.17
N ALA A 14 -3.45 -5.54 -1.02
CA ALA A 14 -2.83 -4.92 -2.18
C ALA A 14 -3.57 -5.31 -3.46
N ALA A 15 -3.90 -4.34 -4.30
CA ALA A 15 -4.59 -4.54 -5.58
C ALA A 15 -3.83 -3.87 -6.73
N SER A 16 -4.06 -4.33 -7.96
CA SER A 16 -3.37 -3.81 -9.16
C SER A 16 -3.84 -2.43 -9.63
N ARG A 17 -5.03 -2.01 -9.17
CA ARG A 17 -5.63 -0.69 -9.39
C ARG A 17 -6.81 -0.49 -8.45
N LYS A 18 -7.30 0.75 -8.35
CA LYS A 18 -8.52 1.07 -7.59
C LYS A 18 -9.71 0.26 -8.11
N GLY A 19 -10.45 -0.38 -7.19
CA GLY A 19 -11.62 -1.20 -7.51
C GLY A 19 -11.32 -2.59 -8.08
N ALA A 20 -10.05 -2.97 -8.27
CA ALA A 20 -9.70 -4.35 -8.56
C ALA A 20 -9.78 -5.21 -7.29
N ALA A 21 -9.94 -6.52 -7.47
CA ALA A 21 -9.82 -7.47 -6.38
C ALA A 21 -8.41 -7.42 -5.78
N GLY A 22 -8.33 -7.62 -4.47
CA GLY A 22 -7.07 -7.80 -3.74
C GLY A 22 -6.30 -9.03 -4.23
N ALA A 23 -4.99 -9.01 -4.03
CA ALA A 23 -4.11 -10.12 -4.39
C ALA A 23 -4.46 -11.36 -3.54
N GLN A 24 -4.71 -12.50 -4.20
CA GLN A 24 -5.28 -13.71 -3.58
C GLN A 24 -4.48 -14.32 -2.42
N ASN A 25 -3.21 -13.93 -2.22
CA ASN A 25 -2.35 -14.42 -1.14
C ASN A 25 -1.65 -13.27 -0.41
N PHE A 26 -2.34 -12.14 -0.26
CA PHE A 26 -1.81 -11.05 0.53
C PHE A 26 -1.87 -11.40 2.02
N GLU A 27 -0.70 -11.59 2.62
CA GLU A 27 -0.57 -11.74 4.06
C GLU A 27 -0.42 -10.37 4.72
N PRO A 28 -1.30 -9.97 5.66
CA PRO A 28 -1.17 -8.72 6.39
C PRO A 28 0.13 -8.66 7.18
N PHE A 29 0.79 -7.50 7.13
CA PHE A 29 2.03 -7.28 7.86
C PHE A 29 2.14 -5.84 8.34
N MET A 30 2.95 -5.66 9.38
CA MET A 30 3.15 -4.38 10.03
C MET A 30 4.55 -3.84 9.71
N VAL A 31 4.61 -2.62 9.19
CA VAL A 31 5.87 -1.93 8.88
C VAL A 31 6.26 -1.04 10.07
N PRO A 32 7.46 -1.21 10.64
CA PRO A 32 7.88 -0.41 11.79
C PRO A 32 8.09 1.08 11.43
N PRO A 33 8.02 1.98 12.42
CA PRO A 33 8.38 3.39 12.26
C PRO A 33 9.75 3.55 11.61
N LYS A 34 9.86 4.44 10.62
CA LYS A 34 11.11 4.73 9.89
C LYS A 34 11.80 3.50 9.26
N GLY A 35 11.10 2.38 9.16
CA GLY A 35 11.66 1.12 8.67
C GLY A 35 11.07 0.68 7.34
N SER A 36 11.41 -0.56 6.97
CA SER A 36 10.92 -1.21 5.77
C SER A 36 10.59 -2.66 6.03
N ALA A 37 9.72 -3.22 5.20
CA ALA A 37 9.40 -4.63 5.18
C ALA A 37 9.13 -5.08 3.73
N PRO A 38 9.43 -6.34 3.37
CA PRO A 38 9.13 -6.87 2.05
C PRO A 38 7.62 -6.88 1.82
N LEU A 39 7.19 -6.65 0.57
CA LEU A 39 5.80 -6.86 0.19
C LEU A 39 5.60 -8.35 -0.10
N SER A 40 4.62 -8.99 0.53
CA SER A 40 4.34 -10.43 0.41
C SER A 40 3.83 -10.87 -0.97
N VAL A 41 3.54 -9.92 -1.86
CA VAL A 41 3.01 -10.18 -3.21
C VAL A 41 3.97 -9.74 -4.30
N ASN A 42 3.97 -10.45 -5.43
CA ASN A 42 4.84 -10.16 -6.55
C ASN A 42 4.51 -8.80 -7.17
N ALA A 43 5.52 -7.96 -7.40
CA ALA A 43 5.36 -6.64 -8.01
C ALA A 43 4.71 -6.70 -9.41
N ALA A 44 4.97 -7.76 -10.18
CA ALA A 44 4.36 -7.97 -11.49
C ALA A 44 2.83 -8.15 -11.40
N THR A 45 2.32 -8.72 -10.30
CA THR A 45 0.87 -8.87 -10.04
C THR A 45 0.19 -7.53 -9.75
N LEU A 46 0.94 -6.57 -9.21
CA LEU A 46 0.42 -5.25 -8.84
C LEU A 46 0.48 -4.23 -9.97
N GLY A 47 1.29 -4.46 -11.00
CA GLY A 47 1.38 -3.59 -12.17
C GLY A 47 1.88 -2.17 -11.84
N GLY A 48 1.61 -1.22 -12.74
CA GLY A 48 2.14 0.15 -12.65
C GLY A 48 1.37 1.10 -11.71
N HIS A 49 0.17 0.71 -11.26
CA HIS A 49 -0.71 1.54 -10.43
C HIS A 49 -1.27 0.81 -9.20
N PRO A 50 -0.40 0.24 -8.34
CA PRO A 50 -0.85 -0.48 -7.16
C PRO A 50 -1.71 0.38 -6.25
N VAL A 51 -2.62 -0.28 -5.55
CA VAL A 51 -3.32 0.28 -4.40
C VAL A 51 -2.99 -0.57 -3.18
N LEU A 52 -2.49 0.05 -2.13
CA LEU A 52 -2.29 -0.61 -0.83
C LEU A 52 -3.38 -0.15 0.13
N THR A 53 -3.96 -1.09 0.87
CA THR A 53 -4.94 -0.78 1.92
C THR A 53 -4.26 -0.94 3.27
N TYR A 54 -4.38 0.06 4.13
CA TYR A 54 -3.92 -0.01 5.51
C TYR A 54 -5.09 0.08 6.48
N ILE A 55 -4.89 -0.34 7.73
CA ILE A 55 -5.86 -0.13 8.81
C ILE A 55 -5.44 1.06 9.67
N ASN A 56 -6.39 1.97 9.95
CA ASN A 56 -6.16 3.11 10.85
C ASN A 56 -6.62 2.81 12.29
N ASP A 57 -6.33 3.71 13.22
CA ASP A 57 -6.62 3.54 14.66
C ASP A 57 -8.12 3.39 14.99
N TYR A 58 -9.01 3.78 14.07
CA TYR A 58 -10.46 3.63 14.18
C TYR A 58 -10.97 2.32 13.55
N GLY A 59 -10.08 1.46 13.06
CA GLY A 59 -10.43 0.24 12.33
C GLY A 59 -10.87 0.47 10.88
N GLY A 60 -10.80 1.70 10.39
CA GLY A 60 -11.06 2.05 9.00
C GLY A 60 -9.99 1.47 8.07
N ARG A 61 -10.32 1.34 6.78
CA ARG A 61 -9.46 0.70 5.77
C ARG A 61 -9.13 1.65 4.60
N PRO A 62 -8.40 2.75 4.81
CA PRO A 62 -8.12 3.69 3.75
C PRO A 62 -7.16 3.09 2.69
N GLN A 63 -7.26 3.61 1.48
CA GLN A 63 -6.46 3.16 0.35
C GLN A 63 -5.40 4.20 -0.01
N LEU A 64 -4.19 3.73 -0.30
CA LEU A 64 -3.08 4.51 -0.83
C LEU A 64 -2.88 4.10 -2.28
N ALA A 65 -3.14 5.01 -3.22
CA ALA A 65 -2.85 4.81 -4.63
C ALA A 65 -1.38 5.12 -4.93
N PHE A 66 -0.74 4.29 -5.74
CA PHE A 66 0.65 4.45 -6.14
C PHE A 66 0.79 4.63 -7.65
N ASN A 67 1.87 5.28 -8.06
CA ASN A 67 2.35 5.30 -9.43
C ASN A 67 3.79 4.77 -9.46
N CYS A 68 4.04 3.75 -10.28
CA CYS A 68 5.35 3.11 -10.38
C CYS A 68 6.08 3.52 -11.66
N GLN A 69 7.35 3.88 -11.51
CA GLN A 69 8.30 4.03 -12.60
C GLN A 69 9.39 2.99 -12.40
N ALA A 70 9.45 2.00 -13.30
CA ALA A 70 10.24 0.79 -13.14
C ALA A 70 9.96 0.08 -11.80
N ASP A 71 10.96 -0.06 -10.95
CA ASP A 71 10.92 -0.75 -9.66
C ASP A 71 10.55 0.18 -8.48
N LYS A 72 10.38 1.48 -8.72
CA LYS A 72 10.08 2.47 -7.69
C LYS A 72 8.66 3.00 -7.80
N CYS A 73 7.89 2.83 -6.73
CA CYS A 73 6.53 3.33 -6.60
C CYS A 73 6.44 4.46 -5.58
N SER A 74 5.70 5.52 -5.90
CA SER A 74 5.39 6.62 -4.98
C SER A 74 3.89 6.80 -4.82
N VAL A 75 3.46 7.24 -3.64
CA VAL A 75 2.06 7.55 -3.36
C VAL A 75 1.62 8.69 -4.27
N VAL A 76 0.49 8.52 -4.94
CA VAL A 76 -0.22 9.60 -5.62
C VAL A 76 -0.93 10.40 -4.52
N PRO A 77 -0.60 11.69 -4.34
CA PRO A 77 -1.31 12.52 -3.36
C PRO A 77 -2.80 12.49 -3.69
N GLU A 78 -3.64 12.15 -2.71
CA GLU A 78 -5.07 12.31 -2.90
C GLU A 78 -5.35 13.79 -3.17
N LYS A 79 -6.07 14.08 -4.26
CA LYS A 79 -6.64 15.42 -4.45
C LYS A 79 -7.55 15.66 -3.24
N LYS A 80 -7.17 16.61 -2.38
CA LYS A 80 -8.14 17.18 -1.44
C LYS A 80 -9.28 17.71 -2.30
N SER A 81 -10.49 17.19 -2.09
CA SER A 81 -11.67 17.91 -2.56
C SER A 81 -11.66 19.22 -1.78
N SER A 82 -11.33 20.32 -2.46
CA SER A 82 -11.66 21.66 -1.99
C SER A 82 -13.18 21.85 -1.98
#